data_AF-A0A2E5EFG0-F1
#
_entry.id   AF-A0A2E5EFG0-F1
#
_cell.length_a   1.000
_cell.length_b   1.000
_cell.length_c   1.000
_cell.angle_alpha   90.00
_cell.angle_beta   90.00
_cell.angle_gamma   90.00
#
_symmetry.space_group_name_H-M   'P 1'
#
loop_
_entity.id
_entity.type
_entity.pdbx_description
1 polymer ?
#
loop_
_entity_poly.entity_id
_entity_poly.type
_entity_poly.pdbx_seq_one_letter_code
_entity_poly.pdbx_strand_id
1 'polypeptide(L)'
;MWITMLALADQDGVVHASVPGLARVAGVTNDSTEEAIERFTNPDPHSRTIGHEGRRIVAVDGGWKLVNHAAYRDKMNLDDRREKARLQGNPPPGTAGLDREFVNIPWNN
;
A
#
# COMPACT_ATOMS: atom_id res chain seq x y z
N MET A 1 -6.31 -8.27 14.12
CA MET A 1 -4.92 -8.52 13.70
C MET A 1 -4.46 -7.68 12.51
N TRP A 2 -5.17 -7.66 11.38
CA TRP A 2 -4.70 -6.91 10.18
C TRP A 2 -4.42 -5.41 10.44
N ILE A 3 -5.36 -4.70 11.08
CA ILE A 3 -5.18 -3.29 11.42
C ILE A 3 -3.98 -3.06 12.35
N THR A 4 -3.75 -3.97 13.30
CA THR A 4 -2.60 -3.94 14.20
C THR A 4 -1.29 -4.02 13.42
N MET A 5 -1.19 -4.95 12.46
CA MET A 5 0.01 -5.10 11.64
C MET A 5 0.24 -3.86 10.75
N LEU A 6 -0.81 -3.28 10.17
CA LEU A 6 -0.71 -2.04 9.41
C LEU A 6 -0.22 -0.86 10.27
N ALA A 7 -0.67 -0.77 11.53
CA ALA A 7 -0.28 0.30 12.44
C ALA A 7 1.16 0.15 12.97
N LEU A 8 1.67 -1.09 13.06
CA LEU A 8 3.02 -1.39 13.54
C LEU A 8 4.07 -1.45 12.44
N ALA A 9 3.65 -1.47 11.17
CA ALA A 9 4.56 -1.54 10.04
C ALA A 9 5.45 -0.30 9.99
N ASP A 10 6.75 -0.52 9.80
CA ASP A 10 7.69 0.56 9.54
C ASP A 10 7.53 1.12 8.12
N GLN A 11 8.39 2.06 7.77
CA GLN A 11 8.41 2.66 6.44
C GLN A 11 8.53 1.61 5.32
N ASP A 12 9.24 0.51 5.52
CA ASP A 12 9.44 -0.51 4.50
C ASP A 12 8.34 -1.57 4.50
N GLY A 13 7.33 -1.41 5.36
CA GLY A 13 6.21 -2.33 5.50
C GLY A 13 6.57 -3.55 6.34
N VAL A 14 7.58 -3.45 7.20
CA VAL A 14 8.02 -4.54 8.08
C VAL A 14 7.44 -4.34 9.48
N VAL A 15 6.84 -5.40 9.99
CA VAL A 15 6.32 -5.48 11.35
C VAL A 15 7.33 -6.25 12.19
N HIS A 16 8.10 -5.53 13.01
CA HIS A 16 9.11 -6.11 13.91
C HIS A 16 8.45 -6.55 15.23
N ALA A 17 7.97 -7.78 15.27
CA ALA A 17 7.26 -8.31 16.44
C ALA A 17 7.33 -9.83 16.50
N SER A 18 7.07 -10.39 17.68
CA SER A 18 6.79 -11.81 17.88
C SER A 18 5.26 -12.04 17.98
N VAL A 19 4.83 -13.30 17.89
CA VAL A 19 3.41 -13.68 18.10
C VAL A 19 2.88 -13.16 19.45
N PRO A 20 3.56 -13.38 20.60
CA PRO A 20 3.08 -12.83 21.87
C PRO A 20 3.06 -11.30 21.91
N GLY A 21 4.01 -10.65 21.22
CA GLY A 21 4.05 -9.19 21.08
C GLY A 21 2.83 -8.66 20.33
N LEU A 22 2.49 -9.28 19.19
CA LEU A 22 1.31 -8.94 18.40
C LEU A 22 0.02 -9.19 19.18
N ALA A 23 -0.09 -10.34 19.86
CA ALA A 23 -1.24 -10.69 20.69
C ALA A 23 -1.50 -9.64 21.78
N ARG A 24 -0.43 -9.21 22.47
CA ARG A 24 -0.48 -8.16 23.49
C ARG A 24 -0.96 -6.82 22.93
N VAL A 25 -0.41 -6.36 21.79
CA VAL A 25 -0.80 -5.06 21.21
C VAL A 25 -2.22 -5.11 20.63
N ALA A 26 -2.61 -6.24 20.05
CA ALA A 26 -3.95 -6.43 19.49
C ALA A 26 -5.03 -6.71 20.54
N GLY A 27 -4.65 -7.06 21.78
CA GLY A 27 -5.58 -7.43 22.84
C GLY A 27 -6.31 -8.75 22.59
N VAL A 28 -5.64 -9.72 21.94
CA VAL A 28 -6.19 -11.05 21.62
C VAL A 28 -5.26 -12.16 22.10
N THR A 29 -5.69 -13.43 21.99
CA THR A 29 -4.87 -14.58 22.38
C THR A 29 -3.74 -14.86 21.39
N ASN A 30 -2.73 -15.62 21.82
CA ASN A 30 -1.67 -16.11 20.94
C ASN A 30 -2.27 -16.97 19.81
N ASP A 31 -3.15 -17.91 20.14
CA ASP A 31 -3.80 -18.80 19.16
C ASP A 31 -4.52 -18.01 18.06
N SER A 32 -5.30 -16.99 18.43
CA SER A 32 -5.98 -16.13 17.45
C SER A 32 -4.99 -15.32 16.60
N THR A 33 -3.83 -15.00 17.15
CA THR A 33 -2.75 -14.33 16.42
C THR A 33 -2.09 -15.27 15.42
N GLU A 34 -1.81 -16.52 15.82
CA GLU A 34 -1.26 -17.57 14.96
C GLU A 34 -2.20 -17.89 13.80
N GLU A 35 -3.50 -18.10 14.08
CA GLU A 35 -4.52 -18.32 13.05
C GLU A 35 -4.58 -17.17 12.04
N ALA A 36 -4.49 -15.92 12.53
CA ALA A 36 -4.49 -14.75 11.67
C ALA A 36 -3.22 -14.68 10.78
N ILE A 37 -2.05 -14.96 11.36
CA ILE A 37 -0.77 -14.98 10.63
C ILE A 37 -0.79 -16.07 9.56
N GLU A 38 -1.27 -17.28 9.89
CA GLU A 38 -1.42 -18.38 8.95
C GLU A 38 -2.32 -17.96 7.77
N ARG A 39 -3.48 -17.38 8.07
CA ARG A 39 -4.41 -16.89 7.04
C ARG A 39 -3.80 -15.80 6.14
N PHE A 40 -2.93 -14.95 6.67
CA PHE A 40 -2.27 -13.89 5.90
C PHE A 40 -1.08 -14.41 5.07
N THR A 41 -0.47 -15.52 5.49
CA THR A 41 0.68 -16.15 4.83
C THR A 41 0.22 -17.16 3.77
N ASN A 42 -0.99 -17.71 3.89
CA ASN A 42 -1.53 -18.62 2.90
C ASN A 42 -1.88 -17.90 1.58
N PRO A 43 -1.69 -18.58 0.43
CA PRO A 43 -2.17 -18.09 -0.86
C PRO A 43 -3.66 -17.76 -0.83
N ASP A 44 -4.04 -16.72 -1.57
CA ASP A 44 -5.44 -16.29 -1.73
C ASP A 44 -5.82 -16.41 -3.21
N PRO A 45 -6.43 -17.53 -3.65
CA PRO A 45 -6.78 -17.78 -5.05
C PRO A 45 -7.76 -16.76 -5.65
N HIS A 46 -8.48 -16.04 -4.79
CA HIS A 46 -9.43 -15.01 -5.18
C HIS A 46 -8.82 -13.60 -5.11
N SER A 47 -7.52 -13.50 -4.80
CA SER A 47 -6.82 -12.22 -4.77
C SER A 47 -6.80 -11.57 -6.14
N ARG A 48 -7.16 -10.29 -6.17
CA ARG A 48 -7.05 -9.41 -7.35
C ARG A 48 -5.61 -8.96 -7.63
N THR A 49 -4.66 -9.34 -6.78
CA THR A 49 -3.25 -8.95 -6.91
C THR A 49 -2.46 -10.17 -7.40
N ILE A 50 -1.85 -10.03 -8.58
CA ILE A 50 -1.12 -11.13 -9.26
C ILE A 50 0.18 -11.49 -8.51
N GLY A 51 0.74 -10.57 -7.73
CA GLY A 51 1.98 -10.79 -6.98
C GLY A 51 1.83 -11.73 -5.77
N HIS A 52 2.85 -12.56 -5.54
CA HIS A 52 3.03 -13.41 -4.35
C HIS A 52 1.85 -14.35 -4.02
N GLU A 53 1.13 -14.86 -5.03
CA GLU A 53 0.03 -15.81 -4.86
C GLU A 53 -1.11 -15.30 -3.96
N GLY A 54 -1.27 -13.97 -3.87
CA GLY A 54 -2.32 -13.35 -3.04
C GLY A 54 -2.01 -13.27 -1.54
N ARG A 55 -0.80 -13.65 -1.11
CA ARG A 55 -0.36 -13.53 0.29
C ARG A 55 -0.37 -12.07 0.74
N ARG A 56 -0.79 -11.84 1.98
CA ARG A 56 -0.83 -10.51 2.59
C ARG A 56 0.47 -10.18 3.33
N ILE A 57 1.11 -11.19 3.92
CA ILE A 57 2.39 -11.07 4.62
C ILE A 57 3.36 -12.19 4.23
N VAL A 58 4.66 -11.94 4.43
CA VAL A 58 5.74 -12.94 4.30
C VAL A 58 6.64 -12.83 5.53
N ALA A 59 7.04 -13.97 6.09
CA ALA A 59 7.98 -14.01 7.21
C ALA A 59 9.35 -13.44 6.81
N VAL A 60 9.95 -12.65 7.70
CA VAL A 60 11.31 -12.11 7.58
C VAL A 60 12.04 -12.30 8.90
N ASP A 61 13.35 -12.05 8.92
CA ASP A 61 14.09 -12.06 10.18
C ASP A 61 13.50 -11.02 11.15
N GLY A 62 13.13 -11.49 12.34
CA GLY A 62 12.52 -10.63 13.38
C GLY A 62 11.04 -10.24 13.17
N GLY A 63 10.32 -10.77 12.18
CA GLY A 63 8.89 -10.47 12.03
C GLY A 63 8.27 -10.78 10.67
N TRP A 64 7.45 -9.86 10.16
CA TRP A 64 6.71 -10.04 8.91
C TRP A 64 6.72 -8.81 8.02
N LYS A 65 6.87 -9.03 6.71
CA LYS A 65 6.74 -8.01 5.67
C LYS A 65 5.36 -8.02 5.04
N LEU A 66 4.74 -6.85 4.93
CA LEU A 66 3.49 -6.62 4.20
C LEU A 66 3.77 -6.55 2.69
N VAL A 67 3.27 -7.53 1.95
CA VAL A 67 3.64 -7.77 0.54
C VAL A 67 3.32 -6.58 -0.37
N ASN A 68 2.17 -5.93 -0.16
CA ASN A 68 1.69 -4.84 -1.02
C ASN A 68 2.03 -3.44 -0.49
N HIS A 69 2.77 -3.31 0.61
CA HIS A 69 3.01 -2.01 1.24
C HIS A 69 3.74 -1.03 0.31
N ALA A 70 4.79 -1.48 -0.37
CA ALA A 70 5.57 -0.66 -1.29
C ALA A 70 4.73 -0.17 -2.50
N ALA A 71 3.98 -1.08 -3.13
CA ALA A 71 3.13 -0.74 -4.29
C ALA A 71 2.05 0.31 -3.94
N TYR A 72 1.48 0.26 -2.74
CA TYR A 72 0.52 1.27 -2.28
C TYR A 72 1.18 2.60 -1.91
N ARG A 73 2.35 2.59 -1.28
CA ARG A 73 3.13 3.83 -1.00
C ARG A 73 3.54 4.55 -2.27
N ASP A 74 4.02 3.82 -3.28
CA ASP A 74 4.43 4.41 -4.55
C ASP A 74 3.26 5.04 -5.29
N LYS A 75 2.09 4.40 -5.24
CA LYS A 75 0.85 4.94 -5.81
C LYS A 75 0.40 6.22 -5.08
N MET A 76 0.40 6.23 -3.75
CA MET A 76 0.08 7.43 -2.96
C MET A 76 1.03 8.58 -3.27
N ASN A 77 2.35 8.32 -3.31
CA ASN A 77 3.35 9.32 -3.66
C ASN A 77 3.13 9.90 -5.08
N LEU A 78 2.72 9.06 -6.04
CA LEU A 78 2.44 9.50 -7.40
C LEU A 78 1.19 10.41 -7.45
N ASP A 79 0.14 10.03 -6.74
CA ASP A 79 -1.11 10.79 -6.69
C ASP A 79 -0.93 12.12 -5.94
N ASP A 80 -0.14 12.15 -4.86
CA ASP A 80 0.22 13.38 -4.15
C ASP A 80 1.03 14.34 -5.04
N ARG A 81 1.95 13.82 -5.86
CA ARG A 81 2.71 14.64 -6.83
C ARG A 81 1.80 15.21 -7.90
N ARG A 82 0.82 14.43 -8.39
CA ARG A 82 -0.18 14.89 -9.36
C ARG A 82 -1.06 15.98 -8.78
N GLU A 83 -1.53 15.82 -7.55
CA GLU A 83 -2.38 16.82 -6.90
C GLU A 83 -1.61 18.10 -6.58
N LYS A 84 -0.37 18.00 -6.10
CA LYS A 84 0.50 19.19 -5.92
C LYS A 84 0.75 19.92 -7.23
N ALA A 85 1.01 19.21 -8.32
CA ALA A 85 1.18 19.81 -9.64
C ALA A 85 -0.10 20.54 -10.09
N ARG A 86 -1.27 19.94 -9.86
CA ARG A 86 -2.58 20.56 -10.15
C ARG A 86 -2.80 21.84 -9.35
N LEU A 87 -2.49 21.83 -8.05
CA LEU A 87 -2.63 23.00 -7.17
C LEU A 87 -1.64 24.13 -7.52
N GLN A 88 -0.45 23.79 -8.00
CA GLN A 88 0.55 24.76 -8.45
C GLN A 88 0.32 25.27 -9.89
N GLY A 89 -0.73 24.79 -10.56
CA GLY A 89 -1.02 25.16 -11.96
C GLY A 89 -0.02 24.57 -12.97
N ASN A 90 0.79 23.59 -12.56
CA ASN A 90 1.76 22.96 -13.43
C ASN A 90 1.06 21.90 -14.29
N PRO A 91 1.22 21.93 -15.62
CA PRO A 91 0.56 20.96 -16.48
C PRO A 91 1.12 19.55 -16.24
N PRO A 92 0.31 18.48 -16.42
CA PRO A 92 0.71 17.12 -16.11
C PRO A 92 1.96 16.69 -16.92
N PRO A 93 2.92 15.96 -16.33
CA PRO A 93 4.13 15.55 -17.04
C PRO A 93 3.77 14.74 -18.28
N GLY A 94 4.13 15.26 -19.46
CA GLY A 94 3.76 14.73 -20.79
C GLY A 94 3.07 15.74 -21.72
N THR A 95 2.62 16.89 -21.22
CA THR A 95 2.04 17.98 -22.05
C THR A 95 3.06 19.04 -22.48
N ALA A 96 4.32 18.94 -22.07
CA ALA A 96 5.41 19.87 -22.40
C ALA A 96 5.83 19.90 -23.89
N GLY A 97 5.02 19.31 -24.79
CA GLY A 97 5.17 19.41 -26.24
C GLY A 97 3.85 19.69 -26.96
N LEU A 98 2.81 20.11 -26.23
CA LEU A 98 1.52 20.52 -26.78
C LEU A 98 1.26 22.00 -26.49
N ASP A 99 2.11 22.88 -27.01
CA ASP A 99 1.86 24.32 -27.07
C ASP A 99 2.29 24.82 -28.47
N ARG A 100 1.50 25.55 -29.26
CA ARG A 100 0.75 26.77 -28.91
C ARG A 100 -0.45 27.11 -29.83
N GLU A 101 -1.16 26.15 -30.43
CA GLU A 101 -2.26 26.49 -31.37
C GLU A 101 -3.70 26.27 -30.85
N PHE A 102 -3.91 25.57 -29.73
CA PHE A 102 -5.25 25.13 -29.32
C PHE A 102 -5.87 25.87 -28.11
N VAL A 103 -5.30 26.98 -27.67
CA VAL A 103 -5.77 27.69 -26.44
C VAL A 103 -7.02 28.57 -26.68
N ASN A 104 -7.66 28.51 -27.85
CA ASN A 104 -8.78 29.42 -28.17
C ASN A 104 -10.01 28.75 -28.80
N ILE A 105 -10.42 27.58 -28.28
CA ILE A 105 -11.74 27.01 -28.60
C ILE A 105 -12.68 27.32 -27.43
N PRO A 106 -13.74 28.14 -27.62
CA PRO A 106 -14.72 28.36 -26.59
C PRO A 106 -15.51 27.06 -26.37
N TRP A 107 -15.64 26.64 -25.12
CA TRP A 107 -16.52 25.54 -24.74
C TRP A 107 -17.97 25.94 -25.01
N ASN A 108 -18.52 25.50 -26.14
CA ASN A 108 -19.96 25.43 -26.37
C ASN A 108 -20.32 24.33 -27.37
N ASN A 109 -20.79 23.18 -26.87
CA ASN A 109 -22.05 22.55 -27.27
C ASN A 109 -22.41 21.44 -26.28
#